data_AF-A0A529NUJ3-F1
#
_entry.id   AF-A0A529NUJ3-F1
#
_cell.length_a   1.000
_cell.length_b   1.000
_cell.length_c   1.000
_cell.angle_alpha   90.00
_cell.angle_beta   90.00
_cell.angle_gamma   90.00
#
_symmetry.space_group_name_H-M   'P 1'
#
loop_
_entity.id
_entity.type
_entity.pdbx_description
1 polymer ?
#
loop_
_entity_poly.entity_id
_entity_poly.type
_entity_poly.pdbx_seq_one_letter_code
_entity_poly.pdbx_strand_id
1 'polypeptide(L)' 'MQEHDMSWVRTEMALAQPAPPTERGAYAWVRKNLIGSVGDTILTVLGIAIVVWVLPQIINWAFINAVWTGPDRTVCTT' A
#
# COMPACT_ATOMS: atom_id res chain seq x y z
N MET A 1 23.12 4.99 -50.43
CA MET A 1 22.24 3.86 -50.10
C MET A 1 22.93 3.10 -48.98
N GLN A 2 22.42 3.16 -47.76
CA GLN A 2 23.01 2.43 -46.63
C GLN A 2 22.53 0.97 -46.70
N GLU A 3 23.46 0.02 -46.73
CA GLU A 3 23.17 -1.41 -46.63
C GLU A 3 22.71 -1.71 -45.20
N HIS A 4 21.41 -1.89 -45.02
CA HIS A 4 20.85 -2.34 -43.74
C HIS A 4 21.00 -3.87 -43.65
N ASP A 5 21.94 -4.33 -42.83
CA ASP A 5 22.15 -5.74 -42.54
C ASP A 5 20.99 -6.30 -41.71
N MET A 6 20.18 -7.13 -42.36
CA MET A 6 19.00 -7.77 -41.77
C MET A 6 19.34 -9.01 -40.94
N SER A 7 20.63 -9.33 -40.75
CA SER A 7 21.09 -10.54 -40.04
C SER A 7 20.66 -10.61 -38.56
N TRP A 8 20.38 -9.47 -37.92
CA TRP A 8 20.00 -9.40 -36.50
C TRP A 8 18.50 -9.27 -36.23
N VAL A 9 17.67 -9.26 -37.29
CA VAL A 9 16.21 -9.11 -37.15
C VAL A 9 15.57 -10.49 -37.00
N ARG A 10 14.76 -10.67 -35.95
CA ARG A 10 13.99 -11.91 -35.77
C ARG A 10 12.96 -12.07 -36.89
N THR A 11 12.92 -13.24 -37.50
CA THR A 11 12.01 -13.58 -38.62
C THR A 11 10.64 -14.08 -38.17
N GLU A 12 10.50 -14.42 -36.89
CA GLU A 12 9.29 -14.96 -36.29
C GLU A 12 8.86 -14.16 -35.05
N MET A 13 7.55 -14.17 -34.77
CA MET A 13 7.00 -13.49 -33.59
C MET A 13 7.46 -14.19 -32.31
N ALA A 14 7.88 -13.42 -31.32
CA ALA A 14 8.25 -13.96 -30.02
C ALA A 14 7.03 -14.51 -29.27
N LEU A 15 7.21 -15.65 -28.60
CA LEU A 15 6.17 -16.24 -27.75
C LEU A 15 5.86 -15.35 -26.55
N ALA A 16 4.60 -15.40 -26.09
CA ALA A 16 4.18 -14.69 -24.89
C ALA A 16 4.91 -15.24 -23.64
N GLN A 17 5.57 -14.37 -22.91
CA GLN A 17 6.27 -14.69 -21.66
C GLN A 17 5.52 -14.08 -20.48
N PRO A 18 5.46 -14.74 -19.31
CA PRO A 18 4.86 -14.14 -18.12
C PRO A 18 5.55 -12.84 -17.74
N ALA A 19 4.77 -11.92 -17.14
CA ALA A 19 5.29 -10.65 -16.65
C ALA A 19 6.46 -10.88 -15.66
N PRO A 20 7.50 -10.01 -15.68
CA PRO A 20 8.62 -10.10 -14.77
C PRO A 20 8.14 -10.21 -13.31
N PRO A 21 8.71 -11.10 -12.48
CA PRO A 21 8.30 -11.26 -11.08
C PRO A 21 8.32 -9.95 -10.28
N THR A 22 9.22 -9.04 -10.63
CA THR A 22 9.37 -7.72 -10.00
C THR A 22 8.28 -6.72 -10.34
N GLU A 23 7.52 -6.97 -11.40
CA GLU A 23 6.46 -6.08 -11.90
C GLU A 23 5.05 -6.59 -11.56
N ARG A 24 4.95 -7.68 -10.79
CA ARG A 24 3.67 -8.31 -10.41
C ARG A 24 3.53 -8.49 -8.91
N GLY A 25 2.30 -8.41 -8.42
CA GLY A 25 1.94 -8.70 -7.02
C GLY A 25 1.97 -7.49 -6.08
N ALA A 26 1.70 -7.76 -4.80
CA ALA A 26 1.53 -6.71 -3.78
C ALA A 26 2.81 -5.89 -3.56
N TYR A 27 3.99 -6.52 -3.60
CA TYR A 27 5.25 -5.81 -3.42
C TYR A 27 5.52 -4.79 -4.53
N ALA A 28 5.32 -5.19 -5.80
CA ALA A 28 5.45 -4.29 -6.94
C ALA A 28 4.48 -3.11 -6.85
N TRP A 29 3.25 -3.38 -6.38
CA TRP A 29 2.25 -2.34 -6.13
C TRP A 29 2.68 -1.37 -5.03
N VAL A 30 3.20 -1.86 -3.89
CA VAL A 30 3.68 -1.01 -2.79
C VAL A 30 4.82 -0.11 -3.26
N ARG A 31 5.83 -0.69 -3.94
CA ARG A 31 6.95 0.09 -4.48
C ARG A 31 6.48 1.18 -5.43
N LYS A 32 5.50 0.88 -6.30
CA LYS A 32 5.02 1.83 -7.31
C LYS A 32 4.13 2.93 -6.74
N ASN A 33 3.32 2.65 -5.71
CA ASN A 33 2.30 3.59 -5.22
C ASN A 33 2.68 4.29 -3.91
N LEU A 34 3.46 3.65 -3.03
CA LEU A 34 3.83 4.21 -1.71
C LEU A 34 5.27 4.75 -1.69
N ILE A 35 6.16 4.19 -2.52
CA ILE A 35 7.60 4.50 -2.52
C ILE A 35 8.08 4.80 -3.95
N GLY A 36 7.19 5.34 -4.79
CA GLY A 36 7.47 5.62 -6.21
C GLY A 36 8.40 6.83 -6.39
N SER A 37 8.33 7.79 -5.48
CA SER A 37 9.17 8.99 -5.44
C SER A 37 9.62 9.31 -4.00
N VAL A 38 10.56 10.25 -3.88
CA VAL A 38 11.01 10.75 -2.56
C VAL A 38 9.85 11.39 -1.79
N GLY A 39 8.97 12.13 -2.49
CA GLY A 39 7.79 12.75 -1.89
C GLY A 39 6.79 11.73 -1.34
N ASP A 40 6.48 10.70 -2.13
CA ASP A 40 5.57 9.61 -1.71
C ASP A 40 6.13 8.86 -0.50
N THR A 41 7.44 8.66 -0.47
CA THR A 41 8.13 8.01 0.65
C THR A 41 7.98 8.82 1.93
N ILE A 42 8.22 10.13 1.87
CA ILE A 42 8.06 11.04 3.02
C ILE A 42 6.61 11.02 3.51
N LEU A 43 5.65 11.17 2.59
CA LEU A 43 4.22 11.17 2.93
C LEU A 43 3.80 9.85 3.57
N THR A 44 4.28 8.72 3.06
CA THR A 44 4.00 7.39 3.59
C THR A 44 4.55 7.24 5.01
N VAL A 45 5.80 7.67 5.26
CA VAL A 45 6.40 7.61 6.60
C VAL A 45 5.65 8.50 7.58
N LEU A 46 5.28 9.72 7.18
CA LEU A 46 4.47 10.62 8.01
C LEU A 46 3.10 10.03 8.31
N GLY A 47 2.44 9.44 7.31
CA GLY A 47 1.16 8.75 7.50
C GLY A 47 1.26 7.60 8.51
N ILE A 48 2.29 6.76 8.41
CA ILE A 48 2.55 5.69 9.37
C ILE A 48 2.81 6.25 10.77
N ALA A 49 3.61 7.32 10.89
CA ALA A 49 3.88 7.96 12.18
C ALA A 49 2.61 8.48 12.85
N ILE A 50 1.72 9.12 12.08
CA ILE A 50 0.42 9.59 12.57
C ILE A 50 -0.45 8.41 13.02
N VAL A 51 -0.51 7.33 12.22
CA VAL A 51 -1.26 6.13 12.59
C VAL A 51 -0.74 5.56 13.90
N VAL A 52 0.57 5.36 14.04
CA VAL A 52 1.18 4.82 15.27
C VAL A 52 0.90 5.71 16.49
N TRP A 53 0.78 7.02 16.30
CA TRP A 53 0.46 7.96 17.38
C TRP A 53 -1.02 7.93 17.79
N VAL A 54 -1.94 7.88 16.81
CA VAL A 54 -3.38 7.98 17.03
C VAL A 54 -4.01 6.63 17.40
N LEU A 55 -3.56 5.54 16.76
CA LEU A 55 -4.10 4.19 16.97
C LEU A 55 -4.16 3.75 18.45
N PRO A 56 -3.11 3.93 19.29
CA PRO A 56 -3.18 3.53 20.69
C PRO A 56 -4.22 4.32 21.49
N GLN A 57 -4.44 5.60 21.17
CA GLN A 57 -5.46 6.41 21.82
C GLN A 57 -6.87 5.91 21.48
N ILE A 58 -7.10 5.60 20.20
CA ILE A 58 -8.37 5.01 19.74
C ILE A 58 -8.59 3.66 20.40
N ILE A 59 -7.57 2.79 20.45
CA ILE A 59 -7.69 1.47 21.08
C ILE A 59 -7.99 1.60 22.57
N ASN A 60 -7.32 2.54 23.26
CA ASN A 60 -7.54 2.77 24.67
C ASN A 60 -8.98 3.23 24.94
N TRP A 61 -9.45 4.22 24.19
CA TRP A 61 -10.82 4.71 24.31
C TRP A 61 -11.87 3.65 23.95
N ALA A 62 -11.68 2.93 22.84
CA ALA A 62 -12.68 2.01 22.31
C ALA A 62 -12.67 0.64 23.02
N PHE A 63 -11.53 0.14 23.48
CA PHE A 63 -11.45 -1.25 23.98
C PHE A 63 -10.98 -1.36 25.41
N ILE A 64 -10.11 -0.47 25.90
CA ILE A 64 -9.55 -0.56 27.25
C ILE A 64 -10.48 0.11 28.27
N ASN A 65 -10.89 1.34 27.99
CA ASN A 65 -11.70 2.17 28.89
C ASN A 65 -13.16 2.35 28.41
N ALA A 66 -13.59 1.56 27.42
CA ALA A 66 -14.96 1.64 26.93
C ALA A 66 -15.95 0.98 27.89
N VAL A 67 -17.04 1.69 28.16
CA VAL A 67 -18.21 1.17 28.87
C VAL A 67 -19.25 0.75 27.82
N TRP A 68 -19.28 -0.54 27.51
CA TRP A 68 -20.17 -1.10 26.46
C TRP A 68 -21.59 -1.38 26.94
N THR A 69 -21.79 -1.50 28.25
CA THR A 69 -23.07 -1.87 28.87
C THR A 69 -23.28 -1.08 30.14
N GLY A 70 -24.52 -0.65 30.40
CA GLY A 70 -24.95 -0.02 31.64
C GLY A 70 -25.95 -0.90 32.38
N PRO A 71 -25.91 -0.97 33.72
CA PRO A 71 -26.76 -1.88 34.51
C PRO A 71 -28.26 -1.55 34.42
N ASP A 72 -28.63 -0.28 34.30
CA ASP A 72 -30.03 0.16 34.30
C ASP A 72 -30.19 1.59 33.78
N ARG A 73 -31.44 2.01 33.53
CA ARG A 73 -31.77 3.31 32.91
C ARG A 73 -31.35 4.54 33.73
N THR A 74 -31.04 4.38 35.02
CA THR A 74 -30.68 5.51 35.88
C THR A 74 -29.36 6.17 35.46
N VAL A 75 -28.51 5.42 34.74
CA VAL A 75 -27.23 5.92 34.19
C VAL A 75 -27.41 6.96 33.08
N CYS A 76 -28.60 7.09 32.49
CA CYS A 76 -28.89 8.09 31.45
C CYS A 76 -29.71 9.29 31.95
N THR A 77 -30.12 9.29 33.23
CA THR A 77 -31.04 10.29 33.80
C THR A 77 -30.38 11.28 34.76
N THR A 78 -29.04 11.29 34.85
CA THR A 78 -28.25 12.33 35.53
C THR A 78 -27.60 13.23 34.47
#